data_AF-A0A9Q3L7M7-F1
#
_entry.id   AF-A0A9Q3L7M7-F1
#
_cell.length_a   1.000
_cell.length_b   1.000
_cell.length_c   1.000
_cell.angle_alpha   90.00
_cell.angle_beta   90.00
_cell.angle_gamma   90.00
#
_symmetry.space_group_name_H-M   'P 1'
#
loop_
_entity.id
_entity.type
_entity.pdbx_description
1 polymer ?
#
loop_
_entity_poly.entity_id
_entity_poly.type
_entity_poly.pdbx_seq_one_letter_code
_entity_poly.pdbx_strand_id
1 'polypeptide(L)'
;MERKPLEDTSDIRIVENNSINNQVLSTSYLKKDPEGVLNSRTYRIITKEKKFKFFSMFFWSLILILSILVITFLALSQRNIIQQTLVTSFIGYYVLFGITLILSLFYATKAIIEFVGWKTAVARMRESYANGDSAAKVLFHTTFRNISIRSVRILWAVIFIEVFYGLFTLITFLLYNYFIVKNNNAVLEINLLNITVNWDIKLMLSRWYNNNVEMFLVLSLIFLCAVIVIYFIFFTFDKKRLMEISSLLGDDYSQITSSVLEAKSKEHKLWLKVFIVSFFLIYLLPFLIILILIWRKVIRRKG
;
A
#
# COMPACT_ATOMS: atom_id res chain seq x y z
N MET A 1 -13.69 86.08 -12.06
CA MET A 1 -13.92 84.65 -11.75
C MET A 1 -13.81 83.87 -13.05
N GLU A 2 -12.63 83.34 -13.35
CA GLU A 2 -12.41 82.45 -14.49
C GLU A 2 -12.98 81.06 -14.18
N ARG A 3 -13.80 80.53 -15.08
CA ARG A 3 -14.33 79.16 -15.00
C ARG A 3 -13.27 78.21 -15.54
N LYS A 4 -12.80 77.28 -14.70
CA LYS A 4 -11.92 76.19 -15.13
C LYS A 4 -12.70 75.17 -15.97
N PRO A 5 -12.10 74.57 -17.02
CA PRO A 5 -12.75 73.53 -17.82
C PRO A 5 -12.92 72.23 -17.02
N LEU A 6 -13.98 71.47 -17.36
CA LEU A 6 -14.40 70.22 -16.68
C LEU A 6 -13.51 69.00 -16.98
N GLU A 7 -12.48 69.14 -17.81
CA GLU A 7 -11.61 68.05 -18.26
C GLU A 7 -10.15 68.27 -17.82
N ASP A 8 -9.96 68.73 -16.57
CA ASP A 8 -8.64 68.70 -15.95
C ASP A 8 -8.33 67.28 -15.48
N THR A 9 -7.61 66.53 -16.33
CA THR A 9 -7.17 65.16 -16.04
C THR A 9 -5.84 65.12 -15.29
N SER A 10 -5.32 66.26 -14.82
CA SER A 10 -4.03 66.36 -14.14
C SER A 10 -3.94 65.57 -12.81
N ASP A 11 -5.08 65.19 -12.24
CA ASP A 11 -5.17 64.38 -11.01
C ASP A 11 -5.55 62.90 -11.23
N ILE A 12 -5.65 62.44 -12.49
CA ILE A 12 -5.84 61.02 -12.77
C ILE A 12 -4.48 60.31 -12.60
N ARG A 13 -4.15 59.97 -11.35
CA ARG A 13 -3.13 58.97 -11.07
C ARG A 13 -3.64 57.62 -11.58
N ILE A 14 -3.23 57.26 -12.79
CA ILE A 14 -3.27 55.87 -13.23
C ILE A 14 -2.33 55.10 -12.30
N VAL A 15 -2.89 54.49 -11.26
CA VAL A 15 -2.17 53.52 -10.44
C VAL A 15 -1.97 52.30 -11.33
N GLU A 16 -0.85 52.30 -12.07
CA GLU A 16 -0.38 51.15 -12.81
C GLU A 16 -0.12 50.06 -11.78
N ASN A 17 -1.09 49.16 -11.64
CA ASN A 17 -1.06 48.12 -10.63
C ASN A 17 -0.05 47.05 -11.06
N ASN A 18 1.24 47.31 -10.80
CA ASN A 18 2.36 46.41 -11.07
C ASN A 18 2.19 45.02 -10.41
N SER A 19 1.23 44.85 -9.49
CA SER A 19 0.86 43.55 -8.95
C SER A 19 0.19 42.62 -9.97
N ILE A 20 -0.48 43.15 -11.00
CA ILE A 20 -1.13 42.35 -12.06
C ILE A 20 -0.06 41.82 -13.02
N ASN A 21 0.92 42.65 -13.40
CA ASN A 21 2.03 42.23 -14.26
C ASN A 21 2.96 41.20 -13.58
N ASN A 22 3.15 41.30 -12.26
CA ASN A 22 3.93 40.30 -11.53
C ASN A 22 3.23 38.93 -11.43
N GLN A 23 1.90 38.87 -11.48
CA GLN A 23 1.17 37.59 -11.59
C GLN A 23 1.37 36.93 -12.96
N VAL A 24 1.45 37.73 -14.04
CA VAL A 24 1.71 37.22 -15.40
C VAL A 24 3.16 36.76 -15.55
N LEU A 25 4.14 37.50 -15.01
CA LEU A 25 5.56 37.11 -14.99
C LEU A 25 5.84 35.85 -14.14
N SER A 26 5.02 35.57 -13.12
CA SER A 26 5.14 34.35 -12.30
C SER A 26 4.80 33.05 -13.06
N THR A 27 4.21 33.15 -14.25
CA THR A 27 3.92 31.99 -15.12
C THR A 27 5.12 31.47 -15.91
N SER A 28 6.27 32.17 -15.88
CA SER A 28 7.51 31.75 -16.56
C SER A 28 8.03 30.37 -16.09
N TYR A 29 7.75 30.00 -14.84
CA TYR A 29 8.10 28.69 -14.27
C TYR A 29 7.07 27.58 -14.58
N LEU A 30 5.98 27.89 -15.26
CA LEU A 30 5.02 26.87 -15.68
C LEU A 30 5.58 26.17 -16.90
N LYS A 31 5.97 24.90 -16.72
CA LYS A 31 6.39 24.03 -17.82
C LYS A 31 5.27 23.98 -18.86
N LYS A 32 5.46 24.71 -19.96
CA LYS A 32 4.50 24.75 -21.07
C LYS A 32 4.46 23.40 -21.77
N ASP A 33 3.29 23.02 -22.26
CA ASP A 33 3.13 21.81 -23.06
C ASP A 33 3.95 21.98 -24.35
N PRO A 34 4.84 21.02 -24.70
CA PRO A 34 5.64 21.11 -25.92
C PRO A 34 4.81 21.18 -27.21
N GLU A 35 3.57 20.70 -27.18
CA GLU A 35 2.64 20.72 -28.33
C GLU A 35 1.63 21.88 -28.27
N GLY A 36 1.60 22.65 -27.18
CA GLY A 36 0.72 23.82 -27.03
C GLY A 36 -0.78 23.51 -26.94
N VAL A 37 -1.20 22.24 -26.98
CA VAL A 37 -2.60 21.83 -26.96
C VAL A 37 -3.19 21.83 -25.54
N LEU A 38 -2.36 21.57 -24.53
CA LEU A 38 -2.80 21.44 -23.14
C LEU A 38 -2.45 22.66 -22.28
N ASN A 39 -3.36 23.03 -21.37
CA ASN A 39 -3.03 23.97 -20.30
C ASN A 39 -1.87 23.43 -19.44
N SER A 40 -0.93 24.31 -19.07
CA SER A 40 0.23 24.03 -18.22
C SER A 40 -0.10 23.23 -16.95
N ARG A 41 -1.27 23.46 -16.32
CA ARG A 41 -1.74 22.72 -15.15
C ARG A 41 -2.02 21.25 -15.47
N THR A 42 -2.74 20.99 -16.56
CA THR A 42 -3.08 19.65 -17.04
C THR A 42 -1.81 18.89 -17.43
N TYR A 43 -0.89 19.56 -18.14
CA TYR A 43 0.40 18.99 -18.53
C TYR A 43 1.28 18.61 -17.32
N ARG A 44 1.31 19.44 -16.27
CA ARG A 44 2.02 19.11 -15.01
C ARG A 44 1.46 17.87 -14.33
N ILE A 45 0.13 17.70 -14.33
CA ILE A 45 -0.53 16.53 -13.74
C ILE A 45 -0.20 15.28 -14.55
N ILE A 46 -0.29 15.34 -15.89
CA ILE A 46 0.04 14.23 -16.78
C ILE A 46 1.50 13.80 -16.63
N THR A 47 2.43 14.75 -16.56
CA THR A 47 3.86 14.45 -16.41
C THR A 47 4.18 13.83 -15.06
N LYS A 48 3.55 14.29 -13.97
CA LYS A 48 3.64 13.64 -12.65
C LYS A 48 3.11 12.21 -12.69
N GLU A 49 1.93 11.99 -13.28
CA GLU A 49 1.32 10.66 -13.38
C GLU A 49 2.15 9.71 -14.25
N LYS A 50 2.72 10.20 -15.36
CA LYS A 50 3.65 9.44 -16.20
C LYS A 50 4.89 9.00 -15.41
N LYS A 51 5.48 9.89 -14.61
CA LYS A 51 6.63 9.56 -13.74
C LYS A 51 6.26 8.52 -12.69
N PHE A 52 5.09 8.64 -12.07
CA PHE A 52 4.62 7.67 -11.08
C PHE A 52 4.45 6.27 -11.69
N LYS A 53 3.83 6.17 -12.86
CA LYS A 53 3.66 4.90 -13.57
C LYS A 53 5.00 4.30 -14.01
N PHE A 54 5.91 5.13 -14.51
CA PHE A 54 7.27 4.71 -14.84
C PHE A 54 8.02 4.17 -13.62
N PHE A 55 7.95 4.87 -12.48
CA PHE A 55 8.57 4.43 -11.24
C PHE A 55 7.97 3.09 -10.76
N SER A 56 6.65 2.93 -10.83
CA SER A 56 5.99 1.67 -10.47
C SER A 56 6.45 0.52 -11.39
N MET A 57 6.54 0.75 -12.69
CA MET A 57 7.04 -0.24 -13.65
C MET A 57 8.49 -0.62 -13.32
N PHE A 58 9.36 0.36 -13.15
CA PHE A 58 10.77 0.16 -12.83
C PHE A 58 10.95 -0.60 -11.52
N PHE A 59 10.21 -0.24 -10.47
CA PHE A 59 10.28 -0.88 -9.17
C PHE A 59 9.92 -2.37 -9.23
N TRP A 60 8.81 -2.74 -9.87
CA TRP A 60 8.40 -4.14 -9.97
C TRP A 60 9.31 -4.95 -10.90
N SER A 61 9.79 -4.36 -11.99
CA SER A 61 10.79 -5.00 -12.85
C SER A 61 12.12 -5.25 -12.13
N LEU A 62 12.56 -4.32 -11.28
CA LEU A 62 13.77 -4.47 -10.49
C LEU A 62 13.65 -5.64 -9.49
N ILE A 63 12.51 -5.73 -8.77
CA ILE A 63 12.25 -6.84 -7.85
C ILE A 63 12.26 -8.18 -8.59
N LEU A 64 11.65 -8.23 -9.78
CA LEU A 64 11.64 -9.43 -10.61
C LEU A 64 13.05 -9.86 -10.98
N ILE A 65 13.89 -8.94 -11.47
CA ILE A 65 15.28 -9.23 -11.83
C ILE A 65 16.07 -9.70 -10.61
N LEU A 66 15.92 -9.04 -9.46
CA LEU A 66 16.57 -9.45 -8.22
C LEU A 66 16.14 -10.86 -7.78
N SER A 67 14.85 -11.20 -7.89
CA SER A 67 14.36 -12.53 -7.55
C SER A 67 14.98 -13.63 -8.43
N ILE A 68 15.12 -13.37 -9.73
CA ILE A 68 15.79 -14.27 -10.68
C ILE A 68 17.28 -14.39 -10.33
N LEU A 69 17.96 -13.27 -10.07
CA LEU A 69 19.37 -13.27 -9.70
C LEU A 69 19.64 -14.05 -8.41
N VAL A 70 18.79 -13.90 -7.39
CA VAL A 70 18.95 -14.65 -6.13
C VAL A 70 18.71 -16.15 -6.34
N ILE A 71 17.67 -16.54 -7.09
CA ILE A 71 17.38 -17.95 -7.35
C ILE A 71 18.49 -18.60 -8.17
N THR A 72 18.97 -17.92 -9.22
CA THR A 72 20.08 -18.40 -10.06
C THR A 72 21.38 -18.49 -9.26
N PHE A 73 21.67 -17.51 -8.39
CA PHE A 73 22.81 -17.55 -7.48
C PHE A 73 22.74 -18.74 -6.52
N LEU A 74 21.58 -18.99 -5.90
CA LEU A 74 21.37 -20.16 -5.03
C LEU A 74 21.57 -21.47 -5.79
N ALA A 75 21.02 -21.58 -7.01
CA ALA A 75 21.14 -22.78 -7.84
C ALA A 75 22.59 -23.05 -8.27
N LEU A 76 23.35 -22.00 -8.59
CA LEU A 76 24.78 -22.10 -8.93
C LEU A 76 25.63 -22.41 -7.70
N SER A 77 25.34 -21.78 -6.56
CA SER A 77 26.02 -22.03 -5.28
C SER A 77 25.87 -23.49 -4.83
N GLN A 78 24.69 -24.08 -5.04
CA GLN A 78 24.40 -25.48 -4.74
C GLN A 78 25.13 -26.44 -5.69
N ARG A 79 25.39 -26.04 -6.94
CA ARG A 79 26.08 -26.87 -7.93
C ARG A 79 27.61 -26.82 -7.81
N ASN A 80 28.22 -25.66 -7.50
CA ASN A 80 29.64 -25.46 -7.85
C ASN A 80 30.66 -25.10 -6.76
N ILE A 81 30.38 -24.66 -5.52
CA ILE A 81 31.50 -24.27 -4.60
C ILE A 81 31.27 -24.54 -3.09
N ILE A 82 30.05 -24.72 -2.58
CA ILE A 82 29.79 -24.69 -1.11
C ILE A 82 29.20 -26.00 -0.60
N GLN A 83 29.90 -27.12 -0.80
CA GLN A 83 29.45 -28.43 -0.29
C GLN A 83 30.04 -28.82 1.07
N GLN A 84 30.88 -28.00 1.72
CA GLN A 84 31.70 -28.53 2.82
C GLN A 84 31.44 -28.06 4.26
N THR A 85 30.71 -26.99 4.60
CA THR A 85 30.72 -26.57 6.03
C THR A 85 29.46 -25.98 6.65
N LEU A 86 28.37 -25.71 5.92
CA LEU A 86 27.18 -25.11 6.52
C LEU A 86 25.92 -25.85 6.08
N VAL A 87 25.50 -26.82 6.90
CA VAL A 87 24.18 -27.45 6.82
C VAL A 87 23.13 -26.44 7.28
N THR A 88 22.85 -25.45 6.44
CA THR A 88 21.64 -24.64 6.52
C THR A 88 20.79 -24.99 5.31
N SER A 89 19.64 -25.61 5.53
CA SER A 89 18.71 -25.95 4.46
C SER A 89 18.31 -24.69 3.68
N PHE A 90 18.74 -24.56 2.43
CA PHE A 90 18.43 -23.43 1.55
C PHE A 90 16.99 -23.43 1.02
N ILE A 91 16.21 -24.47 1.35
CA ILE A 91 14.82 -24.67 0.89
C ILE A 91 13.94 -23.45 1.23
N GLY A 92 14.10 -22.87 2.43
CA GLY A 92 13.33 -21.70 2.85
C GLY A 92 13.54 -20.49 1.93
N TYR A 93 14.77 -20.26 1.48
CA TYR A 93 15.08 -19.17 0.55
C TYR A 93 14.49 -19.41 -0.83
N TYR A 94 14.54 -20.65 -1.34
CA TYR A 94 13.90 -20.98 -2.62
C TYR A 94 12.38 -20.77 -2.59
N VAL A 95 11.71 -21.14 -1.49
CA VAL A 95 10.27 -20.91 -1.34
C VAL A 95 9.96 -19.42 -1.27
N LEU A 96 10.70 -18.66 -0.45
CA LEU A 96 10.49 -17.23 -0.27
C LEU A 96 10.71 -16.46 -1.58
N PHE A 97 11.85 -16.66 -2.25
CA PHE A 97 12.14 -15.98 -3.50
C PHE A 97 11.31 -16.52 -4.67
N GLY A 98 10.88 -17.78 -4.64
CA GLY A 98 9.94 -18.35 -5.62
C GLY A 98 8.56 -17.69 -5.57
N ILE A 99 7.97 -17.53 -4.38
CA ILE A 99 6.71 -16.79 -4.19
C ILE A 99 6.89 -15.34 -4.63
N THR A 100 8.01 -14.72 -4.23
CA THR A 100 8.32 -13.34 -4.60
C THR A 100 8.44 -13.18 -6.12
N LEU A 101 9.05 -14.14 -6.82
CA LEU A 101 9.18 -14.16 -8.27
C LEU A 101 7.79 -14.17 -8.94
N ILE A 102 6.91 -15.09 -8.54
CA ILE A 102 5.56 -15.19 -9.12
C ILE A 102 4.77 -13.90 -8.90
N LEU A 103 4.79 -13.35 -7.68
CA LEU A 103 4.11 -12.09 -7.37
C LEU A 103 4.70 -10.92 -8.17
N SER A 104 6.02 -10.82 -8.24
CA SER A 104 6.69 -9.76 -8.99
C SER A 104 6.39 -9.82 -10.49
N LEU A 105 6.26 -11.02 -11.07
CA LEU A 105 5.89 -11.22 -12.47
C LEU A 105 4.49 -10.68 -12.76
N PHE A 106 3.52 -11.01 -11.90
CA PHE A 106 2.15 -10.49 -12.03
C PHE A 106 2.12 -8.97 -11.94
N TYR A 107 2.76 -8.38 -10.91
CA TYR A 107 2.73 -6.93 -10.70
C TYR A 107 3.55 -6.15 -11.74
N ALA A 108 4.70 -6.68 -12.19
CA ALA A 108 5.49 -6.09 -13.26
C ALA A 108 4.69 -6.04 -14.57
N THR A 109 4.05 -7.15 -14.94
CA THR A 109 3.21 -7.23 -16.15
C THR A 109 2.08 -6.20 -16.07
N LYS A 110 1.37 -6.14 -14.94
CA LYS A 110 0.31 -5.14 -14.72
C LYS A 110 0.83 -3.71 -14.82
N ALA A 111 1.98 -3.41 -14.23
CA ALA A 111 2.58 -2.07 -14.26
C ALA A 111 3.00 -1.64 -15.68
N ILE A 112 3.54 -2.58 -16.48
CA ILE A 112 3.87 -2.35 -17.89
C ILE A 112 2.59 -2.02 -18.68
N ILE A 113 1.53 -2.82 -18.53
CA ILE A 113 0.24 -2.58 -19.20
C ILE A 113 -0.31 -1.21 -18.84
N GLU A 114 -0.30 -0.83 -17.56
CA GLU A 114 -0.78 0.48 -17.10
C GLU A 114 0.05 1.65 -17.64
N PHE A 115 1.37 1.47 -17.82
CA PHE A 115 2.26 2.48 -18.38
C PHE A 115 2.02 2.68 -19.88
N VAL A 116 1.95 1.58 -20.65
CA VAL A 116 1.66 1.62 -22.09
C VAL A 116 0.26 2.19 -22.34
N GLY A 117 -0.75 1.69 -21.62
CA GLY A 117 -2.12 2.19 -21.71
C GLY A 117 -2.22 3.69 -21.39
N TRP A 118 -1.41 4.19 -20.46
CA TRP A 118 -1.34 5.62 -20.17
C TRP A 118 -0.80 6.44 -21.32
N LYS A 119 0.29 5.97 -21.96
CA LYS A 119 0.90 6.66 -23.10
C LYS A 119 -0.12 6.82 -24.24
N THR A 120 -0.84 5.75 -24.56
CA THR A 120 -1.89 5.76 -25.60
C THR A 120 -3.05 6.67 -25.21
N ALA A 121 -3.49 6.63 -23.96
CA ALA A 121 -4.61 7.45 -23.51
C ALA A 121 -4.28 8.95 -23.47
N VAL A 122 -3.03 9.33 -23.16
CA VAL A 122 -2.57 10.73 -23.28
C VAL A 122 -2.56 11.20 -24.75
N ALA A 123 -2.13 10.34 -25.68
CA ALA A 123 -2.15 10.66 -27.11
C ALA A 123 -3.59 10.92 -27.62
N ARG A 124 -4.52 10.01 -27.30
CA ARG A 124 -5.94 10.18 -27.65
C ARG A 124 -6.56 11.42 -27.01
N MET A 125 -6.23 11.68 -25.75
CA MET A 125 -6.72 12.87 -25.06
C MET A 125 -6.25 14.16 -25.74
N ARG A 126 -5.00 14.21 -26.23
CA ARG A 126 -4.50 15.38 -26.98
C ARG A 126 -5.23 15.57 -28.30
N GLU A 127 -5.50 14.49 -29.01
CA GLU A 127 -6.33 14.50 -30.22
C GLU A 127 -7.75 15.01 -29.93
N SER A 128 -8.41 14.51 -28.86
CA SER A 128 -9.72 15.00 -28.44
C SER A 128 -9.71 16.48 -28.03
N TYR A 129 -8.66 16.96 -27.34
CA TYR A 129 -8.54 18.38 -27.01
C TYR A 129 -8.35 19.25 -28.25
N ALA A 130 -7.56 18.79 -29.23
CA ALA A 130 -7.39 19.49 -30.50
C ALA A 130 -8.70 19.58 -31.29
N ASN A 131 -9.55 18.56 -31.18
CA ASN A 131 -10.85 18.49 -31.84
C ASN A 131 -12.01 19.11 -31.04
N GLY A 132 -11.75 19.63 -29.82
CA GLY A 132 -12.78 20.24 -28.96
C GLY A 132 -13.75 19.23 -28.30
N ASP A 133 -13.40 17.94 -28.27
CA ASP A 133 -14.25 16.88 -27.76
C ASP A 133 -14.12 16.70 -26.23
N SER A 134 -15.27 16.50 -25.57
CA SER A 134 -15.41 16.22 -24.15
C SER A 134 -14.81 14.88 -23.70
N ALA A 135 -14.55 13.95 -24.63
CA ALA A 135 -13.90 12.66 -24.38
C ALA A 135 -12.50 12.79 -23.72
N ALA A 136 -11.89 13.97 -23.79
CA ALA A 136 -10.59 14.24 -23.18
C ALA A 136 -10.54 14.08 -21.65
N LYS A 137 -11.69 14.14 -20.95
CA LYS A 137 -11.75 14.04 -19.48
C LYS A 137 -11.82 12.59 -18.94
N VAL A 138 -12.12 11.61 -19.80
CA VAL A 138 -12.33 10.19 -19.42
C VAL A 138 -11.12 9.57 -18.74
N LEU A 139 -9.90 9.93 -19.16
CA LEU A 139 -8.66 9.50 -18.53
C LEU A 139 -8.57 9.94 -17.06
N PHE A 140 -9.02 11.15 -16.73
CA PHE A 140 -8.99 11.65 -15.36
C PHE A 140 -10.07 10.99 -14.49
N HIS A 141 -11.27 10.71 -15.05
CA HIS A 141 -12.33 9.98 -14.35
C HIS A 141 -11.86 8.60 -13.89
N THR A 142 -11.28 7.83 -14.81
CA THR A 142 -10.80 6.47 -14.51
C THR A 142 -9.65 6.49 -13.50
N THR A 143 -8.73 7.45 -13.63
CA THR A 143 -7.61 7.62 -12.68
C THR A 143 -8.10 7.98 -11.29
N PHE A 144 -9.03 8.92 -11.18
CA PHE A 144 -9.62 9.33 -9.91
C PHE A 144 -10.32 8.16 -9.19
N ARG A 145 -11.14 7.39 -9.93
CA ARG A 145 -11.79 6.19 -9.41
C ARG A 145 -10.79 5.14 -8.94
N ASN A 146 -9.76 4.85 -9.76
CA ASN A 146 -8.78 3.81 -9.45
C ASN A 146 -7.94 4.16 -8.21
N ILE A 147 -7.50 5.42 -8.07
CA ILE A 147 -6.77 5.87 -6.87
C ILE A 147 -7.66 5.76 -5.63
N SER A 148 -8.92 6.19 -5.73
CA SER A 148 -9.90 6.17 -4.62
C SER A 148 -10.26 4.76 -4.15
N ILE A 149 -10.40 3.80 -5.07
CA ILE A 149 -10.65 2.40 -4.72
C ILE A 149 -9.39 1.75 -4.17
N ARG A 150 -8.22 2.01 -4.79
CA ARG A 150 -6.93 1.47 -4.33
C ARG A 150 -6.63 1.90 -2.90
N SER A 151 -6.95 3.15 -2.52
CA SER A 151 -6.73 3.60 -1.14
C SER A 151 -7.49 2.78 -0.10
N VAL A 152 -8.71 2.31 -0.43
CA VAL A 152 -9.50 1.43 0.44
C VAL A 152 -8.81 0.07 0.58
N ARG A 153 -8.33 -0.50 -0.53
CA ARG A 153 -7.63 -1.79 -0.52
C ARG A 153 -6.33 -1.74 0.27
N ILE A 154 -5.55 -0.65 0.13
CA ILE A 154 -4.31 -0.45 0.90
C ILE A 154 -4.62 -0.31 2.39
N LEU A 155 -5.65 0.46 2.76
CA LEU A 155 -6.09 0.57 4.16
C LEU A 155 -6.43 -0.80 4.73
N TRP A 156 -7.21 -1.61 4.02
CA TRP A 156 -7.54 -2.96 4.47
C TRP A 156 -6.30 -3.86 4.54
N ALA A 157 -5.39 -3.81 3.57
CA ALA A 157 -4.14 -4.57 3.65
C ALA A 157 -3.34 -4.23 4.92
N VAL A 158 -3.28 -2.95 5.30
CA VAL A 158 -2.65 -2.50 6.55
C VAL A 158 -3.42 -3.03 7.77
N ILE A 159 -4.74 -2.92 7.81
CA ILE A 159 -5.57 -3.48 8.90
C ILE A 159 -5.31 -4.99 9.06
N PHE A 160 -5.25 -5.74 7.95
CA PHE A 160 -4.94 -7.17 7.99
C PHE A 160 -3.54 -7.41 8.57
N ILE A 161 -2.52 -6.70 8.11
CA ILE A 161 -1.15 -6.87 8.64
C ILE A 161 -1.13 -6.53 10.14
N GLU A 162 -1.65 -5.38 10.54
CA GLU A 162 -1.65 -4.94 11.94
C GLU A 162 -2.41 -5.91 12.85
N VAL A 163 -3.60 -6.38 12.44
CA VAL A 163 -4.39 -7.28 13.28
C VAL A 163 -3.78 -8.68 13.29
N PHE A 164 -3.50 -9.29 12.14
CA PHE A 164 -3.06 -10.69 12.10
C PHE A 164 -1.60 -10.82 12.58
N TYR A 165 -0.70 -10.03 12.01
CA TYR A 165 0.69 -10.07 12.44
C TYR A 165 0.86 -9.49 13.85
N GLY A 166 0.15 -8.40 14.19
CA GLY A 166 0.20 -7.83 15.53
C GLY A 166 -0.36 -8.76 16.61
N LEU A 167 -1.48 -9.45 16.38
CA LEU A 167 -1.97 -10.47 17.32
C LEU A 167 -1.00 -11.64 17.45
N PHE A 168 -0.38 -12.08 16.34
CA PHE A 168 0.64 -13.13 16.40
C PHE A 168 1.86 -12.70 17.24
N THR A 169 2.36 -11.48 17.04
CA THR A 169 3.45 -10.90 17.83
C THR A 169 3.04 -10.75 19.31
N LEU A 170 1.81 -10.31 19.58
CA LEU A 170 1.28 -10.15 20.94
C LEU A 170 1.14 -11.49 21.66
N ILE A 171 0.62 -12.52 20.99
CA ILE A 171 0.54 -13.88 21.54
C ILE A 171 1.96 -14.40 21.85
N THR A 172 2.90 -14.21 20.93
CA THR A 172 4.30 -14.60 21.13
C THR A 172 4.92 -13.87 22.33
N PHE A 173 4.65 -12.57 22.48
CA PHE A 173 5.11 -11.79 23.63
C PHE A 173 4.52 -12.29 24.95
N LEU A 174 3.21 -12.57 25.00
CA LEU A 174 2.56 -13.11 26.20
C LEU A 174 3.13 -14.47 26.60
N LEU A 175 3.38 -15.35 25.62
CA LEU A 175 4.01 -16.64 25.86
C LEU A 175 5.47 -16.48 26.35
N TYR A 176 6.26 -15.62 25.71
CA TYR A 176 7.63 -15.33 26.13
C TYR A 176 7.68 -14.79 27.56
N ASN A 177 6.84 -13.80 27.89
CA ASN A 177 6.79 -13.20 29.22
C ASN A 177 6.35 -14.23 30.29
N TYR A 178 5.37 -15.08 29.99
CA TYR A 178 4.87 -16.06 30.94
C TYR A 178 5.81 -17.24 31.17
N PHE A 179 6.38 -17.82 30.10
CA PHE A 179 7.16 -19.06 30.19
C PHE A 179 8.66 -18.84 30.37
N ILE A 180 9.22 -17.79 29.78
CA ILE A 180 10.65 -17.52 29.81
C ILE A 180 10.97 -16.51 30.92
N VAL A 181 10.34 -15.33 30.91
CA VAL A 181 10.65 -14.26 31.89
C VAL A 181 10.20 -14.62 33.29
N LYS A 182 8.96 -15.11 33.46
CA LYS A 182 8.45 -15.56 34.76
C LYS A 182 8.89 -16.98 35.13
N ASN A 183 9.64 -17.66 34.26
CA ASN A 183 10.17 -19.01 34.44
C ASN A 183 9.12 -20.04 34.90
N ASN A 184 7.89 -19.96 34.37
CA ASN A 184 6.84 -20.94 34.68
C ASN A 184 7.00 -22.19 33.81
N ASN A 185 7.15 -23.35 34.44
CA ASN A 185 7.26 -24.64 33.75
C ASN A 185 5.89 -25.30 33.55
N ALA A 186 4.90 -24.58 33.00
CA ALA A 186 3.60 -25.18 32.73
C ALA A 186 3.65 -26.04 31.45
N VAL A 187 3.58 -27.36 31.59
CA VAL A 187 3.41 -28.27 30.46
C VAL A 187 1.93 -28.31 30.09
N LEU A 188 1.61 -27.96 28.84
CA LEU A 188 0.25 -28.07 28.33
C LEU A 188 0.00 -29.50 27.85
N GLU A 189 -0.66 -30.28 28.70
CA GLU A 189 -1.16 -31.61 28.35
C GLU A 189 -2.52 -31.50 27.66
N ILE A 190 -2.51 -31.67 26.34
CA ILE A 190 -3.72 -31.77 25.52
C ILE A 190 -4.01 -33.26 25.30
N ASN A 191 -5.13 -33.75 25.84
CA ASN A 191 -5.57 -35.12 25.63
C ASN A 191 -6.73 -35.12 24.62
N LEU A 192 -6.41 -35.35 23.35
CA LEU A 192 -7.37 -35.43 22.25
C LEU A 192 -7.51 -36.90 21.84
N LEU A 193 -8.68 -37.51 22.07
CA LEU A 193 -8.95 -38.89 21.61
C LEU A 193 -7.85 -39.91 22.01
N ASN A 194 -7.44 -39.91 23.29
CA ASN A 194 -6.35 -40.74 23.84
C ASN A 194 -4.94 -40.45 23.32
N ILE A 195 -4.73 -39.36 22.57
CA ILE A 195 -3.41 -38.85 22.21
C ILE A 195 -3.01 -37.82 23.27
N THR A 196 -1.99 -38.14 24.07
CA THR A 196 -1.37 -37.21 25.01
C THR A 196 -0.29 -36.42 24.29
N VAL A 197 -0.57 -35.16 23.98
CA VAL A 197 0.44 -34.22 23.48
C VAL A 197 0.99 -33.45 24.68
N ASN A 198 2.25 -33.72 25.03
CA ASN A 198 3.02 -32.89 25.96
C ASN A 198 3.63 -31.73 25.18
N TRP A 199 3.01 -30.57 25.29
CA TRP A 199 3.49 -29.37 24.60
C TRP A 199 4.39 -28.54 25.53
N ASP A 200 5.71 -28.65 25.33
CA ASP A 200 6.69 -27.77 25.97
C ASP A 200 6.84 -26.47 25.16
N ILE A 201 6.18 -25.43 25.64
CA ILE A 201 6.16 -24.10 25.00
C ILE A 201 7.54 -23.44 25.07
N LYS A 202 8.32 -23.67 26.12
CA LYS A 202 9.65 -23.07 26.28
C LYS A 202 10.62 -23.65 25.23
N LEU A 203 10.56 -24.97 25.04
CA LEU A 203 11.34 -25.66 24.02
C LEU A 203 10.85 -25.36 22.59
N MET A 204 9.55 -25.12 22.40
CA MET A 204 9.03 -24.66 21.12
C MET A 204 9.57 -23.27 20.76
N LEU A 205 9.48 -22.31 21.69
CA LEU A 205 9.96 -20.94 21.48
C LEU A 205 11.48 -20.90 21.23
N SER A 206 12.27 -21.68 21.98
CA SER A 206 13.72 -21.77 21.76
C SER A 206 14.07 -22.28 20.37
N ARG A 207 13.38 -23.33 19.88
CA ARG A 207 13.62 -23.88 18.54
C ARG A 207 13.14 -22.98 17.42
N TRP A 208 11.96 -22.37 17.57
CA TRP A 208 11.37 -21.52 16.52
C TRP A 208 12.16 -20.24 16.29
N TYR A 209 12.72 -19.68 17.36
CA TYR A 209 13.43 -18.39 17.30
C TYR A 209 14.94 -18.53 17.50
N ASN A 210 15.50 -19.75 17.45
CA ASN A 210 16.91 -20.03 17.69
C ASN A 210 17.45 -19.35 18.97
N ASN A 211 16.72 -19.51 20.08
CA ASN A 211 16.93 -18.87 21.38
C ASN A 211 16.82 -17.33 21.44
N ASN A 212 16.53 -16.64 20.33
CA ASN A 212 16.51 -15.18 20.25
C ASN A 212 15.09 -14.60 20.05
N VAL A 213 14.16 -14.98 20.93
CA VAL A 213 12.76 -14.52 20.88
C VAL A 213 12.66 -13.00 21.03
N GLU A 214 13.49 -12.39 21.89
CA GLU A 214 13.49 -10.94 22.13
C GLU A 214 13.79 -10.15 20.86
N MET A 215 14.83 -10.56 20.12
CA MET A 215 15.20 -9.91 18.87
C MET A 215 14.06 -10.02 17.85
N PHE A 216 13.40 -11.18 17.76
CA PHE A 216 12.22 -11.35 16.91
C PHE A 216 11.11 -10.36 17.30
N LEU A 217 10.76 -10.26 18.59
CA LEU A 217 9.71 -9.35 19.06
C LEU A 217 10.01 -7.87 18.78
N VAL A 218 11.26 -7.44 18.99
CA VAL A 218 11.70 -6.07 18.68
C VAL A 218 11.60 -5.80 17.17
N LEU A 219 12.10 -6.72 16.33
CA LEU A 219 12.01 -6.58 14.87
C LEU A 219 10.56 -6.58 14.38
N SER A 220 9.69 -7.42 14.95
CA SER A 220 8.25 -7.42 14.65
C SER A 220 7.59 -6.10 14.99
N LEU A 221 7.93 -5.49 16.14
CA LEU A 221 7.37 -4.21 16.55
C LEU A 221 7.84 -3.07 15.62
N ILE A 222 9.14 -3.05 15.28
CA ILE A 222 9.69 -2.11 14.30
C ILE A 222 8.98 -2.27 12.95
N PHE A 223 8.74 -3.50 12.50
CA PHE A 223 8.03 -3.80 11.26
C PHE A 223 6.59 -3.26 11.27
N LEU A 224 5.82 -3.52 12.33
CA LEU A 224 4.45 -2.99 12.47
C LEU A 224 4.45 -1.45 12.43
N CYS A 225 5.32 -0.80 13.20
CA CYS A 225 5.45 0.66 13.15
C CYS A 225 5.83 1.17 11.74
N ALA A 226 6.74 0.49 11.04
CA ALA A 226 7.13 0.86 9.69
C ALA A 226 5.95 0.75 8.70
N VAL A 227 5.12 -0.28 8.81
CA VAL A 227 3.92 -0.46 7.98
C VAL A 227 2.96 0.73 8.13
N ILE A 228 2.72 1.18 9.36
CA ILE A 228 1.87 2.36 9.66
C ILE A 228 2.47 3.63 9.05
N VAL A 229 3.77 3.87 9.24
CA VAL A 229 4.45 5.06 8.71
C VAL A 229 4.37 5.08 7.18
N ILE A 230 4.67 3.95 6.53
CA ILE A 230 4.58 3.80 5.07
C ILE A 230 3.15 4.08 4.58
N TYR A 231 2.14 3.56 5.28
CA TYR A 231 0.74 3.83 4.97
C TYR A 231 0.42 5.32 4.99
N PHE A 232 0.83 6.06 6.02
CA PHE A 232 0.58 7.50 6.11
C PHE A 232 1.26 8.30 5.00
N ILE A 233 2.46 7.89 4.60
CA ILE A 233 3.17 8.48 3.46
C ILE A 233 2.33 8.31 2.19
N PHE A 234 1.95 7.08 1.85
CA PHE A 234 1.13 6.80 0.66
C PHE A 234 -0.23 7.48 0.70
N PHE A 235 -0.90 7.46 1.85
CA PHE A 235 -2.19 8.12 2.04
C PHE A 235 -2.09 9.63 1.76
N THR A 236 -1.05 10.28 2.29
CA THR A 236 -0.83 11.72 2.08
C THR A 236 -0.57 12.05 0.61
N PHE A 237 0.26 11.24 -0.07
CA PHE A 237 0.54 11.41 -1.49
C PHE A 237 -0.72 11.20 -2.35
N ASP A 238 -1.49 10.14 -2.12
CA ASP A 238 -2.71 9.86 -2.88
C ASP A 238 -3.79 10.92 -2.59
N LYS A 239 -3.90 11.44 -1.36
CA LYS A 239 -4.81 12.56 -1.06
C LYS A 239 -4.47 13.81 -1.85
N LYS A 240 -3.17 14.18 -1.93
CA LYS A 240 -2.71 15.32 -2.75
C LYS A 240 -3.02 15.10 -4.24
N ARG A 241 -2.79 13.88 -4.75
CA ARG A 241 -3.09 13.53 -6.15
C ARG A 241 -4.58 13.60 -6.48
N LEU A 242 -5.43 13.08 -5.60
CA LEU A 242 -6.89 13.14 -5.78
C LEU A 242 -7.39 14.58 -5.83
N MET A 243 -6.86 15.46 -4.98
CA MET A 243 -7.19 16.89 -5.00
C MET A 243 -6.78 17.55 -6.33
N GLU A 244 -5.57 17.27 -6.82
CA GLU A 244 -5.10 17.77 -8.13
C GLU A 244 -6.00 17.28 -9.28
N ILE A 245 -6.37 16.00 -9.31
CA ILE A 245 -7.24 15.44 -10.36
C ILE A 245 -8.67 15.97 -10.24
N SER A 246 -9.22 16.11 -9.02
CA SER A 246 -10.57 16.62 -8.80
C SER A 246 -10.78 18.00 -9.42
N SER A 247 -9.75 18.84 -9.36
CA SER A 247 -9.79 20.18 -9.94
C SER A 247 -9.85 20.21 -11.48
N LEU A 248 -9.58 19.08 -12.16
CA LEU A 248 -9.68 18.94 -13.61
C LEU A 248 -11.04 18.38 -14.06
N LEU A 249 -11.86 17.88 -13.13
CA LEU A 249 -13.12 17.20 -13.44
C LEU A 249 -14.26 18.18 -13.76
N GLY A 250 -14.25 19.39 -13.19
CA GLY A 250 -15.26 20.42 -13.47
C GLY A 250 -16.66 19.98 -13.03
N ASP A 251 -17.68 20.23 -13.86
CA ASP A 251 -19.09 20.04 -13.51
C ASP A 251 -19.48 18.56 -13.29
N ASP A 252 -18.81 17.62 -13.98
CA ASP A 252 -19.04 16.18 -13.83
C ASP A 252 -18.55 15.64 -12.48
N TYR A 253 -17.78 16.44 -11.72
CA TYR A 253 -17.15 16.05 -10.47
C TYR A 253 -18.15 15.49 -9.45
N SER A 254 -19.35 16.07 -9.36
CA SER A 254 -20.37 15.68 -8.39
C SER A 254 -20.86 14.23 -8.65
N GLN A 255 -21.19 13.90 -9.90
CA GLN A 255 -21.64 12.58 -10.32
C GLN A 255 -20.53 11.52 -10.24
N ILE A 256 -19.29 11.90 -10.55
CA ILE A 256 -18.14 11.00 -10.42
C ILE A 256 -17.86 10.72 -8.95
N THR A 257 -17.93 11.74 -8.10
CA THR A 257 -17.67 11.58 -6.67
C THR A 257 -18.70 10.67 -6.02
N SER A 258 -19.99 10.83 -6.35
CA SER A 258 -21.04 9.95 -5.82
C SER A 258 -20.86 8.48 -6.25
N SER A 259 -20.58 8.22 -7.53
CA SER A 259 -20.31 6.87 -8.03
C SER A 259 -19.04 6.25 -7.42
N VAL A 260 -18.00 7.06 -7.18
CA VAL A 260 -16.78 6.61 -6.52
C VAL A 260 -17.02 6.32 -5.03
N LEU A 261 -17.81 7.14 -4.33
CA LEU A 261 -18.18 6.89 -2.93
C LEU A 261 -18.97 5.60 -2.78
N GLU A 262 -19.90 5.33 -3.70
CA GLU A 262 -20.64 4.07 -3.71
C GLU A 262 -19.70 2.87 -3.93
N ALA A 263 -18.77 2.98 -4.88
CA ALA A 263 -17.77 1.94 -5.12
C ALA A 263 -16.87 1.71 -3.90
N LYS A 264 -16.44 2.78 -3.21
CA LYS A 264 -15.67 2.68 -1.96
C LYS A 264 -16.47 1.97 -0.88
N SER A 265 -17.75 2.30 -0.71
CA SER A 265 -18.63 1.66 0.27
C SER A 265 -18.77 0.16 0.00
N LYS A 266 -18.97 -0.23 -1.26
CA LYS A 266 -19.02 -1.66 -1.67
C LYS A 266 -17.71 -2.38 -1.34
N GLU A 267 -16.57 -1.78 -1.65
CA GLU A 267 -15.26 -2.33 -1.31
C GLU A 267 -15.07 -2.46 0.21
N HIS A 268 -15.42 -1.45 1.01
CA HIS A 268 -15.34 -1.55 2.47
C HIS A 268 -16.18 -2.71 3.01
N LYS A 269 -17.42 -2.88 2.52
CA LYS A 269 -18.29 -3.98 2.92
C LYS A 269 -17.70 -5.34 2.54
N LEU A 270 -17.12 -5.47 1.35
CA LEU A 270 -16.49 -6.71 0.90
C LEU A 270 -15.30 -7.07 1.79
N TRP A 271 -14.36 -6.13 1.99
CA TRP A 271 -13.19 -6.38 2.80
C TRP A 271 -13.51 -6.64 4.27
N LEU A 272 -14.54 -5.99 4.82
CA LEU A 272 -15.03 -6.27 6.17
C LEU A 272 -15.54 -7.70 6.30
N LYS A 273 -16.29 -8.21 5.31
CA LYS A 273 -16.74 -9.61 5.31
C LYS A 273 -15.56 -10.57 5.26
N VAL A 274 -14.60 -10.32 4.36
CA VAL A 274 -13.38 -11.14 4.26
C VAL A 274 -12.60 -11.11 5.57
N PHE A 275 -12.45 -9.93 6.18
CA PHE A 275 -11.76 -9.76 7.46
C PHE A 275 -12.40 -10.58 8.57
N ILE A 276 -13.73 -10.49 8.73
CA ILE A 276 -14.45 -11.26 9.74
C ILE A 276 -14.25 -12.75 9.51
N VAL A 277 -14.45 -13.24 8.28
CA VAL A 277 -14.28 -14.67 7.96
C VAL A 277 -12.86 -15.14 8.27
N SER A 278 -11.84 -14.39 7.82
CA SER A 278 -10.43 -14.72 8.09
C SER A 278 -10.10 -14.70 9.59
N PHE A 279 -10.63 -13.72 10.34
CA PHE A 279 -10.40 -13.59 11.77
C PHE A 279 -11.01 -14.77 12.55
N PHE A 280 -12.24 -15.15 12.21
CA PHE A 280 -12.92 -16.29 12.80
C PHE A 280 -12.16 -17.60 12.54
N LEU A 281 -11.68 -17.80 11.31
CA LEU A 281 -11.01 -19.04 10.92
C LEU A 281 -9.62 -19.17 11.56
N ILE A 282 -8.86 -18.07 11.61
CA ILE A 282 -7.46 -18.08 12.08
C ILE A 282 -7.37 -18.02 13.61
N TYR A 283 -8.20 -17.21 14.29
CA TYR A 283 -8.08 -17.01 15.73
C TYR A 283 -9.23 -17.63 16.51
N LEU A 284 -10.47 -17.33 16.15
CA LEU A 284 -11.60 -17.72 16.98
C LEU A 284 -11.80 -19.24 17.00
N LEU A 285 -11.69 -19.90 15.84
CA LEU A 285 -11.91 -21.33 15.72
C LEU A 285 -10.86 -22.14 16.52
N PRO A 286 -9.53 -21.88 16.40
CA PRO A 286 -8.55 -22.54 17.28
C PRO A 286 -8.77 -22.22 18.76
N PHE A 287 -9.14 -20.98 19.10
CA PHE A 287 -9.41 -20.60 20.48
C PHE A 287 -10.62 -21.34 21.07
N LEU A 288 -11.72 -21.48 20.33
CA LEU A 288 -12.89 -22.25 20.75
C LEU A 288 -12.56 -23.73 20.95
N ILE A 289 -11.75 -24.32 20.07
CA ILE A 289 -11.27 -25.70 20.24
C ILE A 289 -10.52 -25.83 21.57
N ILE A 290 -9.56 -24.93 21.85
CA ILE A 290 -8.79 -24.95 23.10
C ILE A 290 -9.72 -24.81 24.31
N LEU A 291 -10.71 -23.92 24.25
CA LEU A 291 -11.65 -23.67 25.35
C LEU A 291 -12.51 -24.91 25.64
N ILE A 292 -13.06 -25.56 24.60
CA ILE A 292 -13.82 -26.81 24.74
C ILE A 292 -12.96 -27.92 25.34
N LEU A 293 -11.68 -28.02 24.95
CA LEU A 293 -10.75 -29.01 25.49
C LEU A 293 -10.47 -28.80 26.97
N ILE A 294 -10.26 -27.55 27.40
CA ILE A 294 -10.09 -27.21 28.81
C ILE A 294 -11.37 -27.53 29.61
N TRP A 295 -12.54 -27.14 29.09
CA TRP A 295 -13.82 -27.37 29.76
C TRP A 295 -14.11 -28.86 29.95
N ARG A 296 -13.85 -29.70 28.94
CA ARG A 296 -13.96 -31.17 29.06
C ARG A 296 -13.00 -31.75 30.11
N LYS A 297 -11.77 -31.24 30.22
CA LYS A 297 -10.79 -31.67 31.23
C LYS A 297 -11.24 -31.31 32.65
N VAL A 298 -11.88 -30.16 32.84
CA VAL A 298 -12.39 -29.70 34.14
C VAL A 298 -13.59 -30.53 34.62
N ILE A 299 -14.51 -30.91 33.73
CA ILE A 299 -15.68 -31.72 34.11
C ILE A 299 -15.28 -33.16 34.48
N ARG A 300 -14.34 -33.77 33.75
CA ARG A 300 -13.85 -35.13 34.05
C ARG A 300 -13.02 -35.27 35.34
N ARG A 301 -12.62 -34.18 35.98
CA ARG A 301 -11.95 -34.21 37.29
C ARG A 301 -12.92 -34.15 38.48
N LYS A 302 -14.21 -33.90 38.24
CA LYS A 302 -15.24 -33.78 39.29
C LYS A 302 -16.17 -34.99 39.40
N GLY A 303 -16.03 -36.00 38.55
CA GLY A 303 -16.71 -37.30 38.66
C GLY A 303 -15.68 -38.40 38.70
#